data_AF-A0A4Y9TGA6-F1
#
_entry.id   AF-A0A4Y9TGA6-F1
#
_cell.length_a   1.000
_cell.length_b   1.000
_cell.length_c   1.000
_cell.angle_alpha   90.00
_cell.angle_beta   90.00
_cell.angle_gamma   90.00
#
_symmetry.space_group_name_H-M   'P 1'
#
loop_
_entity.id
_entity.type
_entity.pdbx_description
1 polymer ?
#
loop_
_entity_poly.entity_id
_entity_poly.type
_entity_poly.pdbx_seq_one_letter_code
_entity_poly.pdbx_strand_id
1 'polypeptide(L)'
;MHTTNAPAFLKLPVVLTSRAWQEAVHLENAPDTAAISNRLSDVVWTVYRELYFQPDCTSLNFGLYRLLPSGDCPDRYWLDLKLERIESPPGVFYLYVSLKEETQTSCP
;
A
#
# COMPACT_ATOMS: atom_id res chain seq x y z
N MET A 1 -8.56 -29.55 -15.63
CA MET A 1 -7.54 -28.49 -15.47
C MET A 1 -8.27 -27.21 -15.09
N HIS A 2 -8.33 -26.85 -13.81
CA HIS A 2 -8.88 -25.55 -13.40
C HIS A 2 -7.77 -24.51 -13.59
N THR A 3 -7.88 -23.69 -14.64
CA THR A 3 -7.15 -22.43 -14.69
C THR A 3 -7.75 -21.52 -13.64
N THR A 4 -7.14 -21.48 -12.46
CA THR A 4 -7.48 -20.48 -11.44
C THR A 4 -7.04 -19.14 -12.00
N ASN A 5 -7.92 -18.46 -12.72
CA ASN A 5 -7.67 -17.10 -13.14
C ASN A 5 -7.46 -16.27 -11.88
N ALA A 6 -6.23 -15.84 -11.66
CA ALA A 6 -5.89 -14.92 -10.59
C ALA A 6 -6.83 -13.71 -10.68
N PRO A 7 -7.41 -13.25 -9.55
CA PRO A 7 -8.30 -12.11 -9.55
C PRO A 7 -7.71 -10.93 -10.33
N ALA A 8 -8.51 -10.27 -11.17
CA ALA A 8 -8.03 -9.21 -12.05
C ALA A 8 -7.34 -8.06 -11.26
N PHE A 9 -7.74 -7.84 -10.01
CA PHE A 9 -7.13 -6.84 -9.14
C PHE A 9 -5.67 -7.12 -8.77
N LEU A 10 -5.20 -8.38 -8.81
CA LEU A 10 -3.80 -8.74 -8.53
C LEU A 10 -2.82 -8.25 -9.61
N LYS A 11 -3.35 -7.74 -10.73
CA LYS A 11 -2.57 -7.16 -11.82
C LYS A 11 -2.54 -5.63 -11.77
N LEU A 12 -3.28 -5.01 -10.85
CA LEU A 12 -3.38 -3.57 -10.76
C LEU A 12 -2.14 -3.00 -10.06
N PRO A 13 -1.49 -1.97 -10.62
CA PRO A 13 -0.33 -1.37 -9.98
C PRO A 13 -0.72 -0.72 -8.65
N VAL A 14 0.14 -0.85 -7.65
CA VAL A 14 0.02 -0.18 -6.35
C VAL A 14 0.82 1.12 -6.39
N VAL A 15 0.15 2.25 -6.15
CA VAL A 15 0.72 3.59 -6.14
C VAL A 15 0.56 4.17 -4.74
N LEU A 16 1.66 4.56 -4.11
CA LEU A 16 1.65 5.19 -2.78
C LEU A 16 1.74 6.71 -2.91
N THR A 17 1.04 7.45 -2.03
CA THR A 17 1.35 8.86 -1.80
C THR A 17 2.75 9.02 -1.24
N SER A 18 3.35 10.21 -1.39
CA SER A 18 4.66 10.50 -0.80
C SER A 18 4.64 10.31 0.72
N ARG A 19 3.54 10.67 1.40
CA ARG A 19 3.39 10.47 2.85
C ARG A 19 3.25 8.99 3.21
N ALA A 20 2.44 8.23 2.48
CA ALA A 20 2.33 6.79 2.70
C ALA A 20 3.67 6.08 2.45
N TRP A 21 4.43 6.47 1.42
CA TRP A 21 5.78 5.97 1.20
C TRP A 21 6.72 6.30 2.36
N GLN A 22 6.74 7.56 2.80
CA GLN A 22 7.59 8.02 3.89
C GLN A 22 7.32 7.23 5.19
N GLU A 23 6.05 6.98 5.50
CA GLU A 23 5.68 6.28 6.72
C GLU A 23 5.83 4.76 6.59
N ALA A 24 5.40 4.16 5.49
CA ALA A 24 5.30 2.70 5.37
C ALA A 24 6.57 2.02 4.85
N VAL A 25 7.34 2.70 3.99
CA VAL A 25 8.42 2.07 3.21
C VAL A 25 9.78 2.68 3.51
N HIS A 26 9.86 4.00 3.59
CA HIS A 26 11.12 4.70 3.78
C HIS A 26 11.81 4.32 5.11
N LEU A 27 13.14 4.35 5.06
CA LEU A 27 14.07 4.13 6.15
C LEU A 27 15.18 5.17 6.01
N GLU A 28 15.39 5.98 7.04
CA GLU A 28 16.39 7.06 7.00
C GLU A 28 17.81 6.51 6.91
N ASN A 29 18.11 5.50 7.73
CA ASN A 29 19.41 4.82 7.78
C ASN A 29 19.25 3.35 7.35
N ALA A 30 18.71 3.13 6.16
CA ALA A 30 18.51 1.77 5.64
C ALA A 30 19.86 1.03 5.57
N PRO A 31 20.01 -0.13 6.24
CA PRO A 31 21.28 -0.87 6.22
C PRO A 31 21.60 -1.43 4.83
N ASP A 32 20.56 -1.77 4.06
CA ASP A 32 20.63 -2.25 2.69
C ASP A 32 19.30 -2.03 1.95
N THR A 33 19.29 -2.39 0.65
CA THR A 33 18.09 -2.36 -0.18
C THR A 33 17.07 -3.42 0.20
N ALA A 34 17.47 -4.50 0.87
CA ALA A 34 16.57 -5.56 1.30
C ALA A 34 15.61 -5.06 2.39
N ALA A 35 16.07 -4.21 3.30
CA ALA A 35 15.22 -3.60 4.32
C ALA A 35 14.07 -2.78 3.71
N ILE A 36 14.36 -1.96 2.69
CA ILE A 36 13.35 -1.20 1.95
C ILE A 36 12.42 -2.15 1.17
N SER A 37 13.00 -3.15 0.48
CA SER A 37 12.25 -4.15 -0.29
C SER A 37 11.26 -4.92 0.58
N ASN A 38 11.67 -5.31 1.79
CA ASN A 38 10.80 -6.01 2.74
C ASN A 38 9.62 -5.14 3.15
N ARG A 39 9.86 -3.88 3.53
CA ARG A 39 8.76 -2.95 3.89
C ARG A 39 7.80 -2.71 2.73
N LEU A 40 8.33 -2.51 1.51
CA LEU A 40 7.49 -2.38 0.32
C LEU A 40 6.67 -3.65 0.06
N SER A 41 7.29 -4.82 0.23
CA SER A 41 6.62 -6.11 0.03
C SER A 41 5.47 -6.31 1.03
N ASP A 42 5.67 -5.93 2.30
CA ASP A 42 4.64 -5.99 3.32
C ASP A 42 3.42 -5.11 2.98
N VAL A 43 3.66 -3.91 2.45
CA VAL A 43 2.60 -3.01 1.99
C VAL A 43 1.82 -3.65 0.83
N VAL A 44 2.53 -4.06 -0.23
CA VAL A 44 1.91 -4.62 -1.44
C VAL A 44 1.14 -5.90 -1.12
N TRP A 45 1.72 -6.79 -0.32
CA TRP A 45 1.07 -8.00 0.15
C TRP A 45 -0.21 -7.69 0.91
N THR A 46 -0.16 -6.73 1.84
CA THR A 46 -1.32 -6.36 2.65
C THR A 46 -2.43 -5.76 1.78
N VAL A 47 -2.10 -4.88 0.83
CA VAL A 47 -3.07 -4.30 -0.12
C VAL A 47 -3.83 -5.40 -0.88
N TYR A 48 -3.11 -6.37 -1.46
CA TYR A 48 -3.76 -7.44 -2.20
C TYR A 48 -4.54 -8.41 -1.31
N ARG A 49 -4.07 -8.65 -0.09
CA ARG A 49 -4.78 -9.46 0.90
C ARG A 49 -6.12 -8.82 1.28
N GLU A 50 -6.14 -7.52 1.56
CA GLU A 50 -7.38 -6.82 1.93
C GLU A 50 -8.38 -6.79 0.76
N LEU A 51 -7.90 -6.58 -0.47
CA LEU A 51 -8.75 -6.68 -1.67
C LEU A 51 -9.26 -8.09 -1.92
N TYR A 52 -8.49 -9.12 -1.57
CA TYR A 52 -8.95 -10.50 -1.69
C TYR A 52 -10.15 -10.77 -0.77
N PHE A 53 -10.17 -10.18 0.42
CA PHE A 53 -11.33 -10.27 1.32
C PHE A 53 -12.51 -9.39 0.89
N GLN A 54 -12.25 -8.31 0.16
CA GLN A 54 -13.25 -7.32 -0.24
C GLN A 54 -13.10 -6.91 -1.72
N PRO A 55 -13.31 -7.83 -2.68
CA PRO A 55 -12.94 -7.63 -4.09
C PRO A 55 -13.73 -6.53 -4.80
N ASP A 56 -14.96 -6.27 -4.33
CA ASP A 56 -15.89 -5.30 -4.90
C ASP A 56 -15.77 -3.90 -4.28
N CYS A 57 -14.93 -3.74 -3.24
CA CYS A 57 -14.72 -2.44 -2.61
C CYS A 57 -13.89 -1.52 -3.52
N THR A 58 -14.41 -0.31 -3.74
CA THR A 58 -13.70 0.78 -4.42
C THR A 58 -12.79 1.56 -3.46
N SER A 59 -13.09 1.55 -2.17
CA SER A 59 -12.26 2.14 -1.12
C SER A 59 -12.36 1.30 0.16
N LEU A 60 -11.26 1.14 0.89
CA LEU A 60 -11.24 0.53 2.22
C LEU A 60 -10.12 1.12 3.09
N ASN A 61 -10.32 1.10 4.41
CA ASN A 61 -9.27 1.41 5.37
C ASN A 61 -8.62 0.11 5.84
N PHE A 62 -7.31 0.13 6.00
CA PHE A 62 -6.54 -0.99 6.51
C PHE A 62 -5.35 -0.48 7.31
N GLY A 63 -4.58 -1.37 7.91
CA GLY A 63 -3.33 -0.98 8.50
C GLY A 63 -2.33 -2.11 8.59
N LEU A 64 -1.12 -1.75 8.97
CA LEU A 64 -0.02 -2.68 9.15
C LEU A 64 0.88 -2.22 10.31
N TYR A 65 1.50 -3.19 10.97
CA TYR A 65 2.52 -2.94 11.97
C TYR A 65 3.86 -2.69 11.30
N ARG A 66 4.44 -1.51 11.53
CA ARG A 66 5.74 -1.11 10.97
C ARG A 66 6.70 -0.66 12.05
N LEU A 67 7.98 -0.69 11.75
CA LEU A 67 8.97 0.10 12.49
C LEU A 67 8.91 1.56 12.00
N LEU A 68 9.22 2.52 12.87
CA LEU A 68 9.27 3.93 12.46
C LEU A 68 10.36 4.16 11.39
N PRO A 69 10.29 5.25 10.62
CA PRO A 69 11.24 5.52 9.53
C PRO A 69 12.67 5.75 10.04
N SER A 70 12.83 6.34 11.23
CA SER A 70 14.14 6.58 11.83
C SER A 70 14.84 5.30 12.28
N GLY A 71 14.08 4.24 12.58
CA GLY A 71 14.61 2.95 13.03
C GLY A 71 15.10 2.93 14.48
N ASP A 72 14.97 4.02 15.23
CA ASP A 72 15.50 4.15 16.59
C ASP A 72 14.70 3.36 17.64
N CYS A 73 13.47 2.98 17.30
CA CYS A 73 12.60 2.22 18.18
C CYS A 73 12.37 0.81 17.61
N PRO A 74 12.66 -0.25 18.38
CA PRO A 74 12.41 -1.63 17.94
C PRO A 74 10.91 -2.00 17.99
N ASP A 75 10.08 -1.16 18.62
CA ASP A 75 8.65 -1.41 18.72
C ASP A 75 7.95 -1.16 17.39
N ARG A 76 6.92 -1.98 17.14
CA ARG A 76 6.09 -1.82 15.95
C ARG A 76 4.91 -0.93 16.25
N TYR A 77 4.69 0.04 15.38
CA TYR A 77 3.59 0.99 15.44
C TYR A 77 2.55 0.63 14.40
N TRP A 78 1.28 0.74 14.80
CA TRP A 78 0.17 0.62 13.88
C TRP A 78 0.16 1.83 12.94
N LEU A 79 0.09 1.58 11.64
CA LEU A 79 -0.10 2.60 10.62
C LEU A 79 -1.45 2.40 9.94
N ASP A 80 -2.34 3.38 10.10
CA ASP A 80 -3.62 3.41 9.39
C ASP A 80 -3.46 3.98 7.98
N LEU A 81 -3.87 3.18 7.00
CA LEU A 81 -3.81 3.47 5.57
C LEU A 81 -5.23 3.40 4.95
N LYS A 82 -5.36 4.04 3.80
CA LYS A 82 -6.54 3.98 2.95
C LYS A 82 -6.11 3.46 1.59
N LEU A 83 -6.92 2.54 1.05
CA LEU A 83 -6.79 2.02 -0.30
C LEU A 83 -7.97 2.50 -1.14
N GLU A 84 -7.70 3.01 -2.33
CA GLU A 84 -8.70 3.42 -3.31
C GLU A 84 -8.38 2.81 -4.68
N ARG A 85 -9.38 2.23 -5.35
CA ARG A 85 -9.28 1.80 -6.74
C ARG A 85 -9.63 2.99 -7.62
N ILE A 86 -8.65 3.52 -8.33
CA ILE A 86 -8.84 4.68 -9.20
C ILE A 86 -8.89 4.24 -10.66
N GLU A 87 -9.80 4.84 -11.42
CA GLU A 87 -9.85 4.77 -12.87
C GLU A 87 -9.20 6.02 -13.46
N SER A 88 -8.09 5.84 -14.17
CA SER A 88 -7.45 6.91 -14.96
C SER A 88 -8.05 6.92 -16.38
N PRO A 89 -8.16 8.09 -17.03
CA PRO A 89 -8.72 8.18 -18.38
C PRO A 89 -7.96 7.33 -19.41
N PRO A 90 -8.67 6.74 -20.39
CA PRO A 90 -9.72 5.75 -20.21
C PRO A 90 -9.12 4.32 -20.12
N GLY A 91 -9.55 3.56 -19.11
CA GLY A 91 -9.35 2.10 -19.02
C GLY A 91 -8.13 1.63 -18.22
N VAL A 92 -7.39 2.54 -17.58
CA VAL A 92 -6.27 2.16 -16.70
C VAL A 92 -6.71 2.24 -15.25
N PHE A 93 -6.71 1.09 -14.57
CA PHE A 93 -7.02 1.00 -13.14
C PHE A 93 -5.74 0.88 -12.33
N TYR A 94 -5.69 1.53 -11.17
CA TYR A 94 -4.61 1.36 -10.21
C TYR A 94 -5.13 1.42 -8.77
N LEU A 95 -4.31 0.91 -7.85
CA LEU A 95 -4.56 0.85 -6.42
C LEU A 95 -3.80 1.97 -5.75
N TYR A 96 -4.50 3.00 -5.31
CA TYR A 96 -3.93 4.18 -4.68
C TYR A 96 -3.93 4.02 -3.16
N VAL A 97 -2.76 4.14 -2.54
CA VAL A 97 -2.56 3.97 -1.10
C VAL A 97 -2.11 5.29 -0.49
N SER A 98 -2.88 5.79 0.47
CA SER A 98 -2.61 7.02 1.22
C SER A 98 -2.68 6.77 2.72
N LEU A 99 -2.25 7.74 3.54
CA LEU A 99 -2.57 7.67 4.97
C LEU A 99 -4.08 7.84 5.15
N LYS A 100 -4.67 7.17 6.14
CA LYS A 100 -6.12 7.26 6.40
C LYS A 100 -6.61 8.70 6.61
N GLU A 101 -5.78 9.53 7.25
CA GLU A 101 -6.06 10.94 7.55
C GLU A 101 -5.64 11.89 6.42
N GLU A 102 -4.98 11.38 5.38
CA GLU A 102 -4.55 12.20 4.25
C GLU A 102 -5.77 12.62 3.45
N THR A 103 -6.09 13.91 3.50
CA THR A 103 -7.05 14.51 2.59
C THR A 103 -6.39 14.56 1.22
N GLN A 104 -7.07 14.02 0.21
CA GLN A 104 -6.58 13.99 -1.16
C GLN A 104 -6.39 15.43 -1.64
N THR A 105 -5.15 15.93 -1.57
CA THR A 105 -4.77 17.14 -2.28
C THR A 105 -4.80 16.75 -3.74
N SER A 106 -5.73 17.33 -4.50
CA SER A 106 -5.85 17.18 -5.94
C SER A 106 -4.46 17.18 -6.57
N CYS A 107 -4.15 16.21 -7.44
CA CYS A 107 -2.95 16.32 -8.27
C CYS A 107 -2.97 17.68 -8.97
N PRO A 108 -1.83 18.40 -9.04
CA PRO A 108 -1.68 19.52 -9.96
C PRO A 108 -1.79 19.07 -11.42
#